data_AF-A0A2P6SES5-F1
#
_entry.id   AF-A0A2P6SES5-F1
#
_cell.length_a   1.000
_cell.length_b   1.000
_cell.length_c   1.000
_cell.angle_alpha   90.00
_cell.angle_beta   90.00
_cell.angle_gamma   90.00
#
_symmetry.space_group_name_H-M   'P 1'
#
loop_
_entity.id
_entity.type
_entity.pdbx_description
1 polymer ?
#
loop_
_entity_poly.entity_id
_entity_poly.type
_entity_poly.pdbx_seq_one_letter_code
_entity_poly.pdbx_strand_id
1 'polypeptide(L)' 'MDLIEEEITGLYRARKTVMQMLKDWDYVISDRDINITLSQFKNKYGEKMKREYLTMNRRK' A
#
# COMPACT_ATOMS: atom_id res chain seq x y z
N MET A 1 -10.17 -12.96 -13.18
CA MET A 1 -9.07 -12.26 -13.86
C MET A 1 -8.14 -11.76 -12.80
N ASP A 2 -6.88 -12.17 -12.86
CA ASP A 2 -5.83 -11.58 -12.03
C ASP A 2 -5.63 -10.11 -12.47
N LEU A 3 -5.20 -9.25 -11.56
CA LEU A 3 -4.96 -7.83 -11.89
C LEU A 3 -3.83 -7.72 -12.91
N ILE A 4 -3.95 -6.77 -13.83
CA ILE A 4 -2.87 -6.48 -14.77
C ILE A 4 -1.69 -5.87 -13.98
N GLU A 5 -0.44 -6.21 -14.29
CA GLU A 5 0.74 -5.72 -13.56
C GLU A 5 0.79 -4.19 -13.42
N GLU A 6 0.27 -3.48 -14.42
CA GLU A 6 0.15 -2.03 -14.41
C GLU A 6 -0.77 -1.55 -13.28
N GLU A 7 -1.92 -2.21 -13.06
CA GLU A 7 -2.86 -1.87 -12.00
C GLU A 7 -2.24 -2.10 -10.62
N ILE A 8 -1.51 -3.21 -10.44
CA ILE A 8 -0.77 -3.50 -9.21
C ILE A 8 0.26 -2.41 -8.93
N THR A 9 0.98 -1.97 -9.97
CA THR A 9 1.97 -0.90 -9.85
C THR A 9 1.32 0.44 -9.50
N GLY A 10 0.15 0.73 -10.07
CA GLY A 10 -0.65 1.90 -9.73
C GLY A 10 -1.10 1.90 -8.26
N LEU A 11 -1.62 0.76 -7.78
CA LEU A 11 -2.03 0.58 -6.38
C LEU A 11 -0.84 0.71 -5.42
N TYR A 12 0.32 0.16 -5.78
CA TYR A 12 1.55 0.31 -5.01
C TYR A 12 1.97 1.78 -4.86
N ARG A 13 1.95 2.55 -5.96
CA ARG A 13 2.27 3.99 -5.92
C ARG A 13 1.27 4.77 -5.06
N ALA A 14 -0.02 4.54 -5.26
CA ALA A 14 -1.07 5.19 -4.47
C ALA A 14 -0.90 4.90 -2.97
N ARG A 15 -0.63 3.64 -2.61
CA ARG A 15 -0.37 3.22 -1.23
C ARG A 15 0.81 3.97 -0.62
N LYS A 16 1.92 4.08 -1.35
CA LYS A 16 3.14 4.72 -0.88
C LYS A 16 2.91 6.21 -0.62
N THR A 17 2.23 6.89 -1.54
CA THR A 17 1.87 8.31 -1.38
C THR A 17 0.98 8.51 -0.14
N VAL A 18 -0.07 7.70 0.02
CA VAL A 18 -0.97 7.81 1.19
C VAL A 18 -0.22 7.55 2.50
N MET A 19 0.69 6.58 2.55
CA MET A 19 1.50 6.35 3.77
C MET A 19 2.42 7.52 4.11
N GLN A 20 2.99 8.17 3.11
CA GLN A 20 3.79 9.38 3.33
C GLN A 20 2.91 10.53 3.85
N MET A 21 1.75 10.76 3.22
CA MET A 21 0.79 11.79 3.67
C MET A 21 0.33 11.58 5.12
N LEU A 22 0.05 10.33 5.51
CA LEU A 22 -0.31 10.00 6.89
C LEU A 22 0.83 10.32 7.86
N LYS A 23 2.08 9.99 7.51
CA LYS A 23 3.24 10.35 8.33
C LYS A 23 3.39 11.86 8.45
N ASP A 24 3.20 12.59 7.35
CA ASP A 24 3.26 14.06 7.32
C ASP A 24 2.13 14.70 8.16
N TRP A 25 1.00 13.99 8.34
CA TRP A 25 -0.12 14.37 9.20
C TRP A 25 0.01 13.87 10.65
N ASP A 26 1.21 13.48 11.07
CA ASP A 26 1.51 13.04 12.44
C ASP A 26 0.79 11.74 12.86
N TYR A 27 0.36 10.92 11.89
CA TYR A 27 -0.04 9.54 12.19
C TYR A 27 1.20 8.67 12.42
N VAL A 28 1.10 7.75 13.39
CA VAL A 28 2.14 6.77 13.66
C VAL A 28 2.20 5.75 12.52
N ILE A 29 3.11 5.95 11.57
CA ILE A 29 3.39 5.07 10.44
C ILE A 29 4.80 4.49 10.59
N SER A 30 4.97 3.19 10.36
CA SER A 30 6.30 2.58 10.40
C SER A 30 7.06 2.90 9.12
N ASP A 31 8.35 3.21 9.22
CA ASP A 31 9.21 3.40 8.04
C ASP A 31 9.26 2.16 7.13
N ARG A 32 8.97 0.96 7.67
CA ARG A 32 8.84 -0.27 6.88
C ARG A 32 7.64 -0.23 5.94
N ASP A 33 6.54 0.42 6.35
CA ASP A 33 5.35 0.54 5.51
C ASP A 33 5.56 1.54 4.35
N ILE A 34 6.40 2.57 4.57
CA ILE A 34 6.74 3.58 3.55
C ILE A 34 7.79 3.05 2.56
N ASN A 35 8.77 2.31 3.06
CA ASN A 35 9.89 1.78 2.28
C ASN A 35 9.64 0.36 1.72
N ILE A 36 8.39 -0.09 1.68
CA ILE A 36 8.03 -1.38 1.08
C ILE A 36 8.38 -1.36 -0.42
N THR A 37 8.98 -2.44 -0.93
CA THR A 37 9.27 -2.60 -2.36
C THR A 37 8.05 -3.16 -3.11
N LEU A 38 8.02 -3.01 -4.44
CA LEU A 38 6.93 -3.56 -5.26
C LEU A 38 6.80 -5.09 -5.11
N SER A 39 7.93 -5.80 -5.03
CA SER A 39 7.94 -7.26 -4.82
C SER A 39 7.36 -7.65 -3.46
N GLN A 40 7.77 -6.94 -2.39
CA GLN A 40 7.20 -7.15 -1.05
C GLN A 40 5.71 -6.79 -0.99
N PHE A 41 5.30 -5.74 -1.71
CA PHE A 41 3.90 -5.36 -1.83
C PHE A 41 3.09 -6.47 -2.52
N LYS A 42 3.56 -6.99 -3.65
CA LYS A 42 2.95 -8.15 -4.34
C LYS A 42 2.88 -9.37 -3.43
N ASN A 43 3.94 -9.69 -2.70
CA ASN A 43 3.96 -10.83 -1.78
C ASN A 43 2.95 -10.67 -0.63
N LYS A 44 2.85 -9.46 -0.06
CA LYS A 44 1.97 -9.16 1.08
C LYS A 44 0.48 -9.26 0.74
N TYR A 45 0.08 -8.87 -0.47
CA TYR A 45 -1.34 -8.80 -0.84
C TYR A 45 -1.75 -9.82 -1.92
N GLY A 46 -0.80 -10.53 -2.52
CA GLY A 46 -1.03 -11.57 -3.54
C GLY A 46 -1.35 -11.03 -4.93
N GLU A 47 -1.46 -11.94 -5.91
CA GLU A 47 -1.81 -11.62 -7.31
C GLU A 47 -3.29 -11.23 -7.48
N LYS A 48 -4.17 -11.71 -6.59
CA LYS A 48 -5.61 -11.36 -6.56
C LYS A 48 -5.89 -10.22 -5.59
N MET A 49 -5.12 -9.15 -5.72
CA MET A 49 -5.26 -7.99 -4.85
C MET A 49 -6.60 -7.28 -5.13
N LYS A 50 -7.34 -6.94 -4.08
CA LYS A 50 -8.53 -6.06 -4.16
C LYS A 50 -8.22 -4.74 -3.47
N ARG A 51 -8.80 -3.65 -3.98
CA ARG A 51 -8.71 -2.31 -3.35
C ARG A 51 -9.14 -2.34 -1.88
N GLU A 52 -10.12 -3.16 -1.56
CA GLU A 52 -10.65 -3.35 -0.21
C GLU A 52 -9.57 -3.76 0.80
N TYR A 53 -8.56 -4.54 0.39
CA TYR A 53 -7.46 -4.98 1.25
C TYR A 53 -6.47 -3.86 1.60
N LEU A 54 -6.55 -2.71 0.92
CA LEU A 54 -5.76 -1.53 1.23
C LEU A 54 -6.41 -0.63 2.29
N THR A 55 -7.65 -0.94 2.69
CA THR A 55 -8.36 -0.20 3.74
C THR A 55 -7.62 -0.35 5.06
N MET A 56 -7.30 0.77 5.71
CA MET A 56 -6.69 0.79 7.04
C MET A 56 -7.57 1.58 7.98
N ASN A 57 -8.00 0.94 9.07
CA ASN A 57 -8.53 1.65 10.23
C ASN A 57 -7.40 1.82 11.24
N ARG A 58 -6.73 2.98 11.22
CA ARG A 58 -5.83 3.37 12.31
C ARG A 58 -6.58 4.33 13.23
N ARG A 59 -6.60 4.00 14.53
CA ARG A 59 -7.03 4.95 15.55
C ARG A 59 -5.88 5.93 15.79
N LYS A 60 -6.21 7.21 15.93
CA LYS A 60 -5.26 8.28 16.24
C LYS A 60 -4.68 8.07 17.64
#